data_AF-A0A318S571-F1
#
_entry.id   AF-A0A318S571-F1
#
_cell.length_a   1.000
_cell.length_b   1.000
_cell.length_c   1.000
_cell.angle_alpha   90.00
_cell.angle_beta   90.00
_cell.angle_gamma   90.00
#
_symmetry.space_group_name_H-M   'P 1'
#
loop_
_entity.id
_entity.type
_entity.pdbx_description
1 polymer ?
#
loop_
_entity_poly.entity_id
_entity_poly.type
_entity_poly.pdbx_seq_one_letter_code
_entity_poly.pdbx_strand_id
1 'polypeptide(L)'
;MAWAFNREAWEIGAHWKRVPTHVDVLVTHGPPLGVLDRLEDDSASVGCPLLRERVKVVRPRVHVFGHLHVGHGWLEEDGTCFVNAALCDERNELAFTPIVVDVEAR
;
A
#
# COMPACT_ATOMS: atom_id res chain seq x y z
N MET A 1 7.26 -17.04 -9.27
CA MET A 1 5.80 -16.83 -9.43
C MET A 1 5.60 -15.33 -9.58
N ALA A 2 5.05 -14.86 -10.70
CA ALA A 2 4.72 -13.45 -10.87
C ALA A 2 3.29 -13.23 -10.37
N TRP A 3 3.14 -12.52 -9.26
CA TRP A 3 1.84 -12.00 -8.83
C TRP A 3 1.39 -10.90 -9.82
N ALA A 4 0.08 -10.73 -10.00
CA ALA A 4 -0.46 -9.81 -10.99
C ALA A 4 0.08 -8.38 -10.77
N PHE A 5 0.44 -7.70 -11.87
CA PHE A 5 0.91 -6.30 -11.89
C PHE A 5 2.24 -6.00 -11.17
N ASN A 6 3.03 -7.01 -10.82
CA ASN A 6 4.38 -6.80 -10.28
C ASN A 6 5.43 -6.54 -11.36
N ARG A 7 6.46 -5.79 -10.96
CA ARG A 7 7.71 -5.62 -11.71
C ARG A 7 8.81 -6.42 -11.03
N GLU A 8 9.84 -6.78 -11.79
CA GLU A 8 11.03 -7.40 -11.24
C GLU A 8 11.75 -6.45 -10.27
N ALA A 9 12.43 -7.01 -9.27
CA ALA A 9 13.07 -6.24 -8.19
C ALA A 9 14.09 -5.19 -8.71
N TRP A 10 14.79 -5.51 -9.81
CA TRP A 10 15.78 -4.62 -10.42
C TRP A 10 15.14 -3.44 -11.19
N GLU A 11 13.89 -3.57 -11.64
CA GLU A 11 13.16 -2.50 -12.34
C GLU A 11 12.32 -1.64 -11.37
N ILE A 12 11.77 -2.27 -10.34
CA ILE A 12 10.76 -1.64 -9.49
C ILE A 12 11.34 -0.48 -8.66
N GLY A 13 12.61 -0.57 -8.26
CA GLY A 13 13.29 0.52 -7.56
C GLY A 13 13.43 1.78 -8.41
N ALA A 14 13.80 1.63 -9.69
CA ALA A 14 13.87 2.75 -10.63
C ALA A 14 12.48 3.34 -10.90
N HIS A 15 11.44 2.49 -10.90
CA HIS A 15 10.06 2.94 -11.01
C HIS A 15 9.62 3.81 -9.83
N TRP A 16 9.87 3.37 -8.59
CA TRP A 16 9.49 4.15 -7.39
C TRP A 16 10.21 5.48 -7.26
N LYS A 17 11.44 5.59 -7.77
CA LYS A 17 12.17 6.88 -7.85
C LYS A 17 11.44 7.94 -8.69
N ARG A 18 10.50 7.55 -9.55
CA ARG A 18 9.70 8.48 -10.37
C ARG A 18 8.57 9.17 -9.59
N VAL A 19 8.18 8.65 -8.43
CA VAL A 19 7.19 9.32 -7.56
C VAL A 19 7.77 10.68 -7.16
N PRO A 20 7.06 11.81 -7.27
CA PRO A 20 7.56 13.12 -6.81
C PRO A 20 7.76 13.16 -5.29
N THR A 21 8.54 14.12 -4.79
CA THR A 21 8.75 14.31 -3.34
C THR A 21 7.64 15.13 -2.67
N HIS A 22 6.71 15.72 -3.43
CA HIS A 22 5.59 16.48 -2.90
C HIS A 22 4.31 15.81 -3.37
N VAL A 23 3.85 14.84 -2.57
CA VAL A 23 2.66 14.05 -2.86
C VAL A 23 1.76 14.10 -1.64
N ASP A 24 0.51 14.52 -1.81
CA ASP A 24 -0.48 14.44 -0.74
C ASP A 24 -1.13 13.04 -0.70
N VAL A 25 -1.44 12.47 -1.85
CA VAL A 25 -2.06 11.15 -1.96
C VAL A 25 -1.23 10.29 -2.92
N LEU A 26 -0.67 9.20 -2.40
CA LEU A 26 -0.02 8.16 -3.19
C LEU A 26 -0.97 6.98 -3.35
N VAL A 27 -1.15 6.48 -4.57
CA VAL A 27 -1.97 5.29 -4.85
C VAL A 27 -1.09 4.23 -5.51
N THR A 28 -1.05 3.02 -4.94
CA THR A 28 -0.37 1.85 -5.52
C THR A 28 -1.31 0.64 -5.53
N HIS A 29 -0.98 -0.39 -6.30
CA HIS A 29 -1.79 -1.61 -6.27
C HIS A 29 -1.57 -2.41 -4.98
N GLY A 30 -0.32 -2.75 -4.68
CA GLY A 30 0.07 -3.49 -3.47
C GLY A 30 0.67 -2.62 -2.37
N PRO A 31 0.82 -3.19 -1.16
CA PRO A 31 1.30 -2.47 0.01
C PRO A 31 2.83 -2.27 0.02
N PRO A 32 3.33 -1.24 0.74
CA PRO A 32 4.73 -1.19 1.16
C PRO A 32 5.01 -2.25 2.23
N LEU A 33 6.26 -2.71 2.32
CA LEU A 33 6.68 -3.69 3.32
C LEU A 33 6.40 -3.19 4.76
N GLY A 34 5.80 -4.06 5.57
CA GLY A 34 5.52 -3.85 6.99
C GLY A 34 4.27 -3.01 7.29
N VAL A 35 3.43 -2.74 6.29
CA VAL A 35 2.19 -1.96 6.44
C VAL A 35 1.02 -2.72 5.83
N LEU A 36 0.14 -3.25 6.68
CA LEU A 36 -1.06 -3.99 6.27
C LEU A 36 -0.76 -5.06 5.20
N ASP A 37 0.42 -5.70 5.32
CA ASP A 37 1.00 -6.55 4.28
C ASP A 37 1.28 -7.99 4.73
N ARG A 38 0.68 -8.39 5.85
CA ARG A 38 0.79 -9.74 6.40
C ARG A 38 -0.22 -10.68 5.75
N LEU A 39 0.19 -11.91 5.54
CA LEU A 39 -0.69 -12.99 5.08
C LEU A 39 -1.69 -13.39 6.19
N GLU A 40 -2.76 -14.07 5.81
CA GLU A 40 -3.85 -14.47 6.73
C GLU A 40 -3.36 -15.27 7.94
N ASP A 41 -2.39 -16.15 7.71
CA ASP A 41 -1.78 -17.02 8.72
C ASP A 41 -0.61 -16.38 9.47
N ASP A 42 -0.38 -15.08 9.25
CA ASP A 42 0.73 -14.28 9.79
C ASP A 42 2.14 -14.84 9.45
N SER A 43 2.23 -15.73 8.47
CA SER A 43 3.49 -16.43 8.14
C SER A 43 4.55 -15.52 7.52
N ALA A 44 4.12 -14.47 6.82
CA ALA A 44 5.01 -13.56 6.11
C ALA A 44 4.41 -12.17 5.94
N SER A 45 5.30 -11.19 5.84
CA SER A 45 5.03 -9.82 5.36
C SER A 45 5.55 -9.74 3.93
N VAL A 46 4.66 -9.44 2.98
CA VAL A 46 4.91 -9.59 1.54
C VAL A 46 4.89 -8.27 0.76
N GLY A 47 4.81 -7.14 1.46
CA GLY A 47 4.84 -5.81 0.85
C GLY A 47 6.19 -5.48 0.21
N CYS A 48 6.20 -4.43 -0.62
CA CYS A 48 7.40 -4.06 -1.36
C CYS A 48 8.39 -3.24 -0.48
N PRO A 49 9.63 -3.71 -0.24
CA PRO A 49 10.62 -2.96 0.56
C PRO A 49 11.04 -1.65 -0.10
N LEU A 50 11.22 -1.65 -1.42
CA LEU A 50 11.63 -0.45 -2.15
C LEU A 50 10.52 0.62 -2.19
N LEU A 51 9.25 0.20 -2.17
CA LEU A 51 8.13 1.12 -2.01
C LEU A 51 8.14 1.73 -0.60
N ARG A 52 8.37 0.91 0.44
CA ARG A 52 8.49 1.36 1.82
C ARG A 52 9.58 2.41 1.99
N GLU A 53 10.76 2.18 1.42
CA GLU A 53 11.85 3.16 1.38
C GLU A 53 11.43 4.45 0.68
N ARG A 54 10.75 4.34 -0.48
CA ARG A 54 10.28 5.53 -1.21
C ARG A 54 9.28 6.33 -0.39
N VAL A 55 8.32 5.67 0.26
CA VAL A 55 7.30 6.32 1.08
C VAL A 55 7.93 7.07 2.24
N LYS A 56 8.95 6.51 2.90
CA LYS A 56 9.70 7.22 3.97
C LYS A 56 10.36 8.52 3.49
N VAL A 57 10.75 8.59 2.21
CA VAL A 57 11.30 9.81 1.60
C VAL A 57 10.21 10.79 1.18
N VAL A 58 9.13 10.30 0.56
CA VAL A 58 8.04 11.14 0.03
C VAL A 58 7.14 11.69 1.14
N ARG A 59 6.90 10.89 2.18
CA ARG A 59 5.99 11.14 3.32
C ARG A 59 4.64 11.69 2.86
N PRO A 60 3.87 10.91 2.08
CA PRO A 60 2.57 11.35 1.61
C PRO A 60 1.59 11.53 2.77
N ARG A 61 0.61 12.42 2.55
CA ARG A 61 -0.63 12.57 3.35
C ARG A 61 -1.25 11.22 3.67
N VAL A 62 -1.61 10.58 2.56
CA VAL A 62 -2.29 9.30 2.50
C VAL A 62 -1.58 8.42 1.48
N HIS A 63 -1.37 7.15 1.84
CA HIS A 63 -0.96 6.11 0.90
C HIS A 63 -2.05 5.06 0.82
N VAL A 64 -2.77 5.03 -0.29
CA VAL A 64 -3.83 4.07 -0.58
C VAL A 64 -3.28 2.92 -1.41
N PHE A 65 -3.62 1.71 -1.02
CA PHE A 65 -3.30 0.48 -1.75
C PHE A 65 -4.38 -0.57 -1.51
N GLY A 66 -4.19 -1.77 -2.06
CA GLY A 66 -5.08 -2.91 -1.86
C GLY A 66 -4.33 -4.22 -2.01
N HIS A 67 -4.86 -5.08 -2.88
CA HIS A 67 -4.28 -6.35 -3.31
C HIS A 67 -4.29 -7.46 -2.26
N LEU A 68 -3.85 -7.20 -1.02
CA LEU A 68 -3.97 -8.16 0.07
C LEU A 68 -5.30 -7.95 0.78
N HIS A 69 -6.26 -8.81 0.49
CA HIS A 69 -7.65 -8.67 0.97
C HIS A 69 -7.72 -8.79 2.49
N VAL A 70 -6.94 -9.70 3.08
CA VAL A 70 -6.80 -9.88 4.53
C VAL A 70 -6.25 -8.65 5.26
N GLY A 71 -5.58 -7.75 4.53
CA GLY A 71 -5.00 -6.54 5.09
C GLY A 71 -5.95 -5.35 5.11
N HIS A 72 -7.24 -5.50 4.75
CA HIS A 72 -8.21 -4.39 4.77
C HIS A 72 -8.16 -3.63 6.09
N GLY A 73 -8.14 -2.30 5.98
CA GLY A 73 -8.06 -1.42 7.13
C GLY A 73 -7.14 -0.24 6.89
N TRP A 74 -6.77 0.43 7.97
CA TRP A 74 -5.89 1.59 7.91
C TRP A 74 -5.05 1.68 9.18
N LEU A 75 -3.92 2.39 9.07
CA LEU A 75 -3.10 2.79 10.21
C LEU A 75 -2.40 4.11 9.91
N GLU A 76 -1.96 4.80 10.96
CA GLU A 76 -1.09 5.97 10.83
C GLU A 76 0.29 5.68 11.36
N GLU A 77 1.30 6.07 10.58
CA GLU A 77 2.70 5.92 10.97
C GLU A 77 3.54 7.00 10.28
N ASP A 78 4.48 7.59 11.01
CA ASP A 78 5.44 8.59 10.49
C ASP A 78 4.82 9.81 9.78
N GLY A 79 3.55 10.13 10.09
CA GLY A 79 2.78 11.22 9.49
C GLY A 79 2.06 10.86 8.18
N THR A 80 2.02 9.57 7.82
CA THR A 80 1.27 9.04 6.67
C THR A 80 0.11 8.18 7.15
N CYS A 81 -1.09 8.44 6.63
CA CYS A 81 -2.24 7.56 6.77
C CYS A 81 -2.18 6.47 5.68
N PHE A 82 -1.96 5.23 6.07
CA PHE A 82 -1.91 4.08 5.17
C PHE A 82 -3.28 3.41 5.12
N VAL A 83 -3.80 3.17 3.92
CA VAL A 83 -5.13 2.61 3.71
C VAL A 83 -5.06 1.42 2.77
N ASN A 84 -5.36 0.24 3.28
CA ASN A 84 -5.66 -0.92 2.45
C ASN A 84 -7.16 -0.93 2.13
N ALA A 85 -7.50 -0.52 0.92
CA ALA A 85 -8.86 -0.37 0.41
C ALA A 85 -9.39 -1.63 -0.31
N ALA A 86 -8.83 -2.82 -0.04
CA ALA A 86 -9.34 -4.06 -0.59
C ALA A 86 -10.75 -4.35 -0.05
N LEU A 87 -11.77 -4.22 -0.91
CA LEU A 87 -13.17 -4.43 -0.50
C LEU A 87 -13.63 -5.88 -0.60
N CYS A 88 -12.99 -6.66 -1.46
CA CYS A 88 -13.31 -8.06 -1.63
C CYS A 88 -12.51 -8.93 -0.65
N ASP A 89 -13.05 -10.10 -0.31
CA ASP A 89 -12.31 -11.17 0.36
C ASP A 89 -11.59 -12.09 -0.65
N GLU A 90 -10.92 -13.13 -0.17
CA GLU A 90 -10.21 -14.11 -1.01
C GLU A 90 -11.12 -14.90 -1.98
N ARG A 91 -12.44 -14.85 -1.78
CA ARG A 91 -13.45 -15.42 -2.70
C ARG A 91 -13.90 -14.43 -3.77
N ASN A 92 -13.35 -13.21 -3.75
CA ASN A 92 -13.75 -12.06 -4.55
C ASN A 92 -15.18 -11.57 -4.28
N GLU A 93 -15.71 -11.85 -3.09
CA GLU A 93 -17.01 -11.34 -2.64
C GLU A 93 -16.81 -10.02 -1.90
N LEU A 94 -17.72 -9.05 -2.08
CA LEU A 94 -17.68 -7.80 -1.33
C LEU A 94 -17.87 -8.07 0.17
N ALA A 95 -16.79 -7.96 0.93
CA ALA A 95 -16.75 -8.32 2.35
C ALA A 95 -16.55 -7.11 3.27
N PHE A 96 -15.96 -6.02 2.75
CA PHE A 96 -15.62 -4.85 3.56
C PHE A 96 -16.32 -3.58 3.07
N THR A 97 -16.52 -2.63 3.98
CA THR A 97 -17.07 -1.31 3.65
C THR A 97 -15.99 -0.34 3.18
N PRO A 98 -16.34 0.66 2.35
CA PRO A 98 -15.43 1.73 1.98
C PRO A 98 -14.84 2.45 3.22
N ILE A 99 -13.55 2.76 3.14
CA ILE A 99 -12.86 3.58 4.14
C ILE A 99 -12.94 5.04 3.67
N VAL A 100 -13.42 5.93 4.55
CA VAL A 100 -13.46 7.37 4.29
C VAL A 100 -12.30 8.02 5.03
N VAL A 101 -11.49 8.80 4.31
CA VAL A 101 -10.35 9.53 4.86
C VAL A 101 -10.45 10.99 4.48
N ASP A 102 -10.42 11.86 5.48
CA ASP A 102 -10.39 13.31 5.30
C ASP A 102 -8.95 13.79 5.15
N VAL A 103 -8.67 14.60 4.13
CA VAL A 103 -7.32 15.12 3.84
C VAL A 103 -7.38 16.62 3.64
N GLU A 104 -6.71 17.38 4.51
CA GLU A 104 -6.89 18.84 4.57
C GLU A 104 -6.09 19.70 3.57
N ALA A 105 -5.78 19.36 2.33
CA ALA A 105 -4.93 20.22 1.44
C ALA A 105 -3.61 20.78 2.09
N ARG A 106 -2.77 21.49 1.34
CA ARG A 106 -1.55 22.13 1.85
C ARG A 106 -1.53 23.59 1.45
#